data_AF-A0A2D6MXC2-F1
#
_entry.id   AF-A0A2D6MXC2-F1
#
_cell.length_a   1.000
_cell.length_b   1.000
_cell.length_c   1.000
_cell.angle_alpha   90.00
_cell.angle_beta   90.00
_cell.angle_gamma   90.00
#
_symmetry.space_group_name_H-M   'P 1'
#
loop_
_entity.id
_entity.type
_entity.pdbx_description
1 polymer ?
#
loop_
_entity_poly.entity_id
_entity_poly.type
_entity_poly.pdbx_seq_one_letter_code
_entity_poly.pdbx_strand_id
1 'polypeptide(L)' 'MRHTHASMLLAEGRPVTEVSARLGHKDVRTTLTVYAHATPGSDAETTAAIDSWLAKSSSRSS' A
#
# COMPACT_ATOMS: atom_id res chain seq x y z
N MET A 1 -22.01 -0.40 -0.70
CA MET A 1 -21.05 -1.27 -1.43
C MET A 1 -19.73 -0.60 -1.80
N ARG A 2 -19.70 0.70 -2.14
CA ARG A 2 -18.45 1.42 -2.50
C ARG A 2 -17.36 1.41 -1.41
N HIS A 3 -17.73 1.64 -0.16
CA HIS A 3 -16.76 1.67 0.95
C HIS A 3 -16.13 0.30 1.20
N THR A 4 -16.95 -0.74 1.33
CA THR A 4 -16.48 -2.13 1.50
C THR A 4 -15.57 -2.55 0.36
N HIS A 5 -15.93 -2.23 -0.89
CA HIS A 5 -15.11 -2.54 -2.05
C HIS A 5 -13.76 -1.83 -2.03
N ALA A 6 -13.73 -0.53 -1.69
CA ALA A 6 -12.48 0.23 -1.58
C ALA A 6 -11.57 -0.31 -0.47
N SER A 7 -12.14 -0.63 0.70
CA SER A 7 -11.38 -1.21 1.81
C SER A 7 -10.80 -2.57 1.46
N MET A 8 -11.54 -3.45 0.76
CA MET A 8 -11.02 -4.76 0.33
C MET A 8 -9.88 -4.62 -0.67
N LEU A 9 -10.03 -3.75 -1.69
CA LEU A 9 -8.96 -3.52 -2.66
C LEU A 9 -7.68 -3.00 -1.99
N LEU A 10 -7.83 -2.08 -1.02
CA LEU A 10 -6.67 -1.60 -0.27
C LEU A 10 -6.07 -2.70 0.59
N ALA A 11 -6.88 -3.51 1.27
CA ALA A 11 -6.43 -4.63 2.10
C ALA A 11 -5.67 -5.71 1.30
N GLU A 12 -6.02 -5.90 0.02
CA GLU A 12 -5.31 -6.75 -0.94
C GLU A 12 -4.00 -6.12 -1.46
N GLY A 13 -3.65 -4.91 -1.00
CA GLY A 13 -2.44 -4.19 -1.40
C GLY A 13 -2.56 -3.46 -2.74
N ARG A 14 -3.78 -3.21 -3.25
CA ARG A 14 -3.95 -2.41 -4.47
C ARG A 14 -3.49 -0.96 -4.23
N PRO A 15 -2.85 -0.31 -5.22
CA PRO A 15 -2.41 1.07 -5.08
C PRO A 15 -3.57 2.02 -4.79
N VAL A 16 -3.38 2.95 -3.83
CA VAL A 16 -4.39 3.96 -3.47
C VAL A 16 -4.79 4.85 -4.65
N THR A 17 -3.89 5.07 -5.61
CA THR A 17 -4.15 5.81 -6.86
C THR A 17 -5.15 5.09 -7.75
N GLU A 18 -5.06 3.76 -7.87
CA GLU A 18 -5.99 2.95 -8.64
C GLU A 18 -7.37 2.89 -7.98
N VAL A 19 -7.39 2.69 -6.66
CA VAL A 19 -8.64 2.71 -5.89
C VAL A 19 -9.29 4.10 -5.99
N SER A 20 -8.52 5.18 -5.89
CA SER A 20 -9.00 6.55 -6.07
C SER A 20 -9.60 6.80 -7.46
N ALA A 21 -8.95 6.31 -8.52
CA ALA A 21 -9.46 6.42 -9.89
C ALA A 21 -10.77 5.64 -10.09
N ARG A 22 -10.85 4.39 -9.57
CA ARG A 22 -12.09 3.60 -9.55
C ARG A 22 -13.23 4.30 -8.82
N LEU A 23 -12.87 5.06 -7.78
CA LEU A 23 -13.79 5.85 -6.99
C LEU A 23 -14.14 7.21 -7.63
N GLY A 24 -13.52 7.59 -8.75
CA GLY A 24 -13.73 8.88 -9.39
C GLY A 24 -13.32 10.08 -8.54
N HIS A 25 -12.41 9.89 -7.58
CA HIS A 25 -11.88 11.00 -6.80
C HIS A 25 -10.85 11.77 -7.64
N LYS A 26 -11.05 13.09 -7.75
CA LYS A 26 -10.11 14.00 -8.41
C LYS A 26 -8.79 14.13 -7.63
N ASP A 27 -8.85 13.93 -6.31
CA ASP A 27 -7.71 13.97 -5.41
C ASP A 27 -7.55 12.64 -4.68
N VAL A 28 -6.35 12.05 -4.77
CA VAL A 28 -6.00 10.80 -4.08
C VAL A 28 -6.04 10.95 -2.56
N ARG A 29 -5.80 12.17 -2.06
CA ARG A 29 -5.81 12.47 -0.62
C ARG A 29 -7.15 12.15 0.00
N THR A 30 -8.25 12.38 -0.71
CA THR A 30 -9.60 12.01 -0.24
C THR A 30 -9.70 10.50 0.01
N THR A 31 -9.17 9.67 -0.88
CA THR A 31 -9.15 8.22 -0.69
C THR A 31 -8.25 7.85 0.49
N LEU A 32 -7.06 8.44 0.56
CA LEU A 32 -6.10 8.13 1.63
C LEU A 32 -6.64 8.52 3.01
N THR A 33 -7.23 9.71 3.17
CA THR A 33 -7.83 10.16 4.44
C THR A 33 -8.94 9.22 4.91
N VAL A 34 -9.76 8.71 3.99
CA VAL A 34 -10.91 7.86 4.35
C VAL A 34 -10.49 6.41 4.59
N TYR A 35 -9.53 5.89 3.83
CA TYR A 35 -9.25 4.46 3.77
C TYR A 35 -7.81 4.06 4.16
N ALA A 36 -6.99 4.96 4.70
CA ALA A 36 -5.61 4.62 5.13
C ALA A 36 -5.58 3.39 6.05
N HIS A 37 -6.56 3.26 6.95
CA HIS A 37 -6.70 2.14 7.88
C HIS A 37 -6.86 0.75 7.20
N ALA A 38 -7.25 0.72 5.93
CA ALA A 38 -7.43 -0.52 5.17
C ALA A 38 -6.18 -0.92 4.38
N THR A 39 -5.11 -0.11 4.41
CA THR A 39 -3.87 -0.42 3.69
C THR A 39 -3.04 -1.43 4.50
N PRO A 40 -2.56 -2.53 3.90
CA PRO A 40 -1.72 -3.51 4.57
C PRO A 40 -0.33 -2.93 4.80
N GLY A 41 0.29 -3.36 5.89
CA GLY A 41 1.67 -3.03 6.22
C GLY A 41 1.80 -2.51 7.64
N SER A 42 2.79 -3.05 8.35
CA SER A 42 3.35 -2.42 9.54
C SER A 42 4.74 -1.83 9.24
N ASP A 43 5.15 -0.82 10.01
CA ASP A 43 6.51 -0.29 9.96
C ASP A 43 7.55 -1.41 10.15
N ALA A 44 7.23 -2.41 10.96
CA ALA A 44 8.08 -3.58 11.21
C ALA A 44 8.26 -4.47 9.97
N GLU A 45 7.17 -4.79 9.26
CA GLU A 45 7.24 -5.56 8.00
C GLU A 45 8.02 -4.79 6.92
N THR A 46 7.82 -3.48 6.86
CA THR A 46 8.53 -2.60 5.91
C THR A 46 10.03 -2.61 6.20
N THR A 47 10.41 -2.49 7.47
CA THR A 47 11.81 -2.54 7.91
C THR A 47 12.45 -3.88 7.57
N ALA A 48 11.77 -4.99 7.89
CA ALA A 48 12.27 -6.33 7.58
C ALA A 48 12.46 -6.58 6.08
N ALA A 49 11.57 -6.04 5.23
CA ALA A 49 11.69 -6.13 3.78
C ALA A 49 12.93 -5.37 3.26
N ILE A 50 13.20 -4.19 3.81
CA ILE A 50 14.38 -3.38 3.47
C ILE A 50 15.67 -4.10 3.89
N ASP A 51 15.73 -4.61 5.12
CA ASP A 51 16.90 -5.33 5.65
C ASP A 51 17.24 -6.55 4.78
N SER A 52 16.22 -7.33 4.40
CA SER A 52 16.38 -8.48 3.51
C SER A 52 16.90 -8.08 2.12
N TRP A 53 16.41 -6.97 1.57
CA TRP A 53 16.86 -6.45 0.28
C TRP A 53 18.32 -5.99 0.34
N LEU A 54 18.72 -5.30 1.40
CA LEU A 54 20.10 -4.86 1.64
C LEU A 54 21.06 -6.04 1.84
N ALA A 55 20.65 -7.08 2.57
CA ALA A 55 21.43 -8.30 2.75
C ALA A 55 21.67 -9.06 1.43
N LYS A 56 20.70 -9.04 0.50
CA LYS A 56 20.83 -9.69 -0.81
C LYS A 56 21.70 -8.90 -1.79
N SER A 57 21.77 -7.57 -1.67
CA SER A 57 22.58 -6.73 -2.56
C SER A 57 24.06 -6.74 -2.20
N SER A 58 24.40 -6.88 -0.92
CA SER A 58 25.78 -6.98 -0.45
C SER A 58 26.45 -8.30 -0.84
N SER A 59 25.72 -9.42 -0.90
CA SER A 59 26.27 -10.73 -1.29
C SER A 59 26.54 -10.88 -2.79
N ARG A 60 26.00 -9.98 -3.62
CA ARG A 60 26.10 -10.03 -5.09
C ARG A 60 27.28 -9.23 -5.66
N SER A 61 28.05 -8.56 -4.79
CA SER A 61 29.21 -7.72 -5.14
C SER A 61 30.55 -8.31 -4.67
N SER A 62 30.62 -9.61 -4.40
CA SER A 62 31.85 -10.33 -4.01
C SER A 62 32.10 -11.55 -4.90
#